data_AF-A0A6A8LRZ1-F1
#
_entry.id   AF-A0A6A8LRZ1-F1
#
_cell.length_a   1.000
_cell.length_b   1.000
_cell.length_c   1.000
_cell.angle_alpha   90.00
_cell.angle_beta   90.00
_cell.angle_gamma   90.00
#
_symmetry.space_group_name_H-M   'P 1'
#
loop_
_entity.id
_entity.type
_entity.pdbx_description
1 polymer ?
#
loop_
_entity_poly.entity_id
_entity_poly.type
_entity_poly.pdbx_seq_one_letter_code
_entity_poly.pdbx_strand_id
1 'polypeptide(L)'
;DKNNLVPFVKKLVEHDFEIVSTGGTKKYLDEAGIKTISVEEVTHFPEILDGRVKTLNPYIHGGLLARRELPEHMETLKEQNITPI
;
A
#
# COMPACT_ATOMS: atom_id res chain seq x y z
N ASP A 1 -2.51 7.10 16.06
CA ASP A 1 -2.68 8.57 16.06
C ASP A 1 -2.91 9.03 14.62
N LYS A 2 -3.83 9.97 14.37
CA LYS A 2 -4.19 10.48 13.02
C LYS A 2 -3.98 11.98 12.89
N ASN A 3 -3.34 12.61 13.88
CA ASN A 3 -3.00 14.03 13.85
C ASN A 3 -2.20 14.36 12.57
N ASN A 4 -2.66 15.36 11.83
CA ASN A 4 -2.06 15.83 10.56
C ASN A 4 -1.95 14.81 9.42
N LEU A 5 -2.61 13.65 9.52
CA LEU A 5 -2.53 12.62 8.48
C LEU A 5 -3.14 13.10 7.15
N VAL A 6 -4.31 13.77 7.18
CA VAL A 6 -4.97 14.27 5.96
C VAL A 6 -4.11 15.32 5.24
N PRO A 7 -3.61 16.38 5.90
CA PRO A 7 -2.68 17.32 5.25
C PRO A 7 -1.43 16.67 4.67
N PHE A 8 -0.87 15.66 5.35
CA PHE A 8 0.30 14.93 4.87
C PHE A 8 -0.01 14.13 3.59
N VAL A 9 -1.08 13.33 3.62
CA VAL A 9 -1.45 12.48 2.49
C VAL A 9 -1.89 13.31 1.28
N LYS A 10 -2.55 14.46 1.47
CA LYS A 10 -2.89 15.36 0.35
C LYS A 10 -1.66 15.80 -0.43
N LYS A 11 -0.56 16.15 0.27
CA LYS A 11 0.70 16.51 -0.39
C LYS A 11 1.30 15.35 -1.17
N LEU A 12 1.20 14.11 -0.66
CA LEU A 12 1.66 12.93 -1.40
C LEU A 12 0.85 12.75 -2.69
N VAL A 13 -0.47 12.88 -2.62
CA VAL A 13 -1.35 12.79 -3.80
C VAL A 13 -1.07 13.91 -4.80
N GLU A 14 -0.75 15.13 -4.35
CA GLU A 14 -0.30 16.25 -5.20
C GLU A 14 1.03 15.96 -5.93
N HIS A 15 1.81 15.01 -5.43
CA HIS A 15 3.04 14.50 -6.03
C HIS A 15 2.83 13.14 -6.75
N ASP A 16 1.60 12.85 -7.16
CA ASP A 16 1.20 11.65 -7.92
C ASP A 16 1.44 10.31 -7.21
N PHE A 17 1.52 10.31 -5.87
CA PHE A 17 1.57 9.07 -5.11
C PHE A 17 0.19 8.43 -4.96
N GLU A 18 0.13 7.12 -5.19
CA GLU A 18 -1.02 6.29 -4.82
C GLU A 18 -0.94 5.91 -3.32
N ILE A 19 -2.11 5.86 -2.67
CA ILE A 19 -2.18 5.64 -1.23
C ILE A 19 -2.79 4.28 -0.94
N VAL A 20 -1.96 3.33 -0.50
CA VAL A 20 -2.42 2.02 -0.03
C VAL A 20 -2.72 2.10 1.47
N SER A 21 -3.92 1.69 1.88
CA SER A 21 -4.35 1.76 3.28
C SER A 21 -5.37 0.67 3.63
N THR A 22 -5.56 0.40 4.92
CA THR A 22 -6.54 -0.59 5.40
C THR A 22 -7.18 -0.14 6.72
N GLY A 23 -8.30 -0.76 7.07
CA GLY A 23 -9.00 -0.57 8.34
C GLY A 23 -9.39 0.89 8.61
N GLY A 24 -9.25 1.30 9.88
CA GLY A 24 -9.66 2.64 10.33
C GLY A 24 -8.91 3.81 9.69
N THR A 25 -7.69 3.60 9.20
CA THR A 25 -6.93 4.64 8.49
C THR A 25 -7.49 4.89 7.10
N LYS A 26 -7.79 3.81 6.36
CA LYS A 26 -8.45 3.88 5.05
C LYS A 26 -9.75 4.67 5.14
N LYS A 27 -10.63 4.27 6.07
CA LYS A 27 -11.92 4.94 6.30
C LYS A 27 -11.78 6.44 6.57
N TYR A 28 -10.81 6.83 7.38
CA TYR A 28 -10.58 8.23 7.72
C TYR A 28 -10.08 9.07 6.54
N LEU A 29 -9.27 8.48 5.65
CA LEU A 29 -8.81 9.14 4.42
C LEU A 29 -9.94 9.23 3.38
N ASP A 30 -10.72 8.16 3.23
CA ASP A 30 -11.88 8.13 2.32
C ASP A 30 -12.91 9.19 2.74
N GLU A 31 -13.20 9.32 4.04
CA GLU A 31 -14.08 10.37 4.60
C GLU A 31 -13.55 11.79 4.33
N ALA A 32 -12.24 11.96 4.17
CA ALA A 32 -11.60 13.22 3.81
C ALA A 32 -11.54 13.47 2.29
N GLY A 33 -12.16 12.59 1.48
CA GLY A 33 -12.20 12.66 0.02
C GLY A 33 -10.91 12.23 -0.66
N ILE A 34 -10.01 11.55 0.05
CA ILE A 34 -8.75 11.05 -0.51
C ILE A 34 -8.98 9.64 -1.03
N LYS A 35 -8.71 9.40 -2.31
CA LYS A 35 -8.80 8.06 -2.89
C LYS A 35 -7.70 7.17 -2.30
N THR A 36 -8.09 6.03 -1.77
CA THR A 36 -7.17 5.00 -1.27
C THR A 36 -7.40 3.68 -1.99
N ILE A 37 -6.34 2.88 -2.10
CA ILE A 37 -6.36 1.50 -2.58
C ILE A 37 -6.30 0.60 -1.34
N SER A 38 -7.17 -0.41 -1.24
CA SER A 38 -7.13 -1.34 -0.11
C SER A 38 -5.96 -2.33 -0.22
N VAL A 39 -5.49 -2.80 0.93
CA VAL A 39 -4.50 -3.89 0.98
C VAL A 39 -5.03 -5.17 0.32
N GLU A 40 -6.33 -5.44 0.40
CA GLU A 40 -6.97 -6.60 -0.25
C GLU A 40 -6.93 -6.48 -1.78
N GLU A 41 -7.15 -5.28 -2.33
CA GLU A 41 -7.00 -5.01 -3.77
C GLU A 41 -5.57 -5.28 -4.25
N VAL A 42 -4.56 -4.95 -3.44
CA VAL A 42 -3.14 -5.18 -3.77
C VAL A 42 -2.73 -6.65 -3.64
N THR A 43 -3.22 -7.33 -2.60
CA THR A 43 -2.77 -8.68 -2.24
C THR A 43 -3.62 -9.80 -2.84
N HIS A 44 -4.81 -9.44 -3.34
CA HIS A 44 -5.86 -10.37 -3.78
C HIS A 44 -6.23 -11.41 -2.70
N PHE A 45 -6.01 -11.09 -1.43
CA PHE A 45 -6.23 -11.97 -0.30
C PHE A 45 -7.21 -11.32 0.68
N PRO A 46 -8.29 -12.03 1.08
CA PRO A 46 -9.29 -11.46 1.97
C PRO A 46 -8.73 -11.28 3.39
N GLU A 47 -9.29 -10.33 4.14
CA GLU A 47 -9.00 -10.19 5.55
C GLU A 47 -9.40 -11.45 6.33
N ILE A 48 -8.45 -12.02 7.08
CA ILE A 48 -8.66 -13.13 8.01
C ILE A 48 -8.01 -12.82 9.36
N LEU A 49 -8.41 -13.58 10.40
CA LEU A 49 -7.83 -13.50 11.75
C LEU A 49 -7.87 -12.06 12.31
N ASP A 50 -9.01 -11.39 12.17
CA ASP A 50 -9.23 -10.00 12.60
C ASP A 50 -8.14 -9.03 12.06
N GLY A 51 -7.70 -9.27 10.84
CA GLY A 51 -6.71 -8.45 10.15
C GLY A 51 -5.27 -8.62 10.62
N ARG A 52 -4.96 -9.63 11.46
CA ARG A 52 -3.61 -9.87 11.99
C ARG A 52 -2.55 -10.18 10.93
N VAL A 53 -2.95 -10.71 9.77
CA VAL A 53 -2.03 -11.20 8.74
C VAL A 53 -2.20 -10.52 7.38
N LYS A 54 -3.07 -9.51 7.28
CA LYS A 54 -3.46 -8.93 5.98
C LYS A 54 -2.31 -8.28 5.20
N THR A 55 -1.29 -7.78 5.88
CA THR A 55 -0.10 -7.19 5.23
C THR A 55 1.06 -8.17 5.10
N LEU A 56 0.98 -9.36 5.72
CA LEU A 56 2.02 -10.41 5.64
C LEU A 56 1.91 -11.15 4.30
N ASN A 57 2.12 -10.44 3.21
CA ASN A 57 1.88 -10.92 1.87
C ASN A 57 3.02 -10.49 0.92
N PRO A 58 3.43 -11.34 -0.05
CA PRO A 58 4.48 -11.02 -1.02
C PRO A 58 4.23 -9.75 -1.84
N TYR A 59 2.98 -9.42 -2.16
CA TYR A 59 2.66 -8.20 -2.92
C TYR A 59 2.95 -6.91 -2.13
N ILE A 60 2.94 -6.99 -0.79
CA ILE A 60 3.34 -5.88 0.08
C ILE A 60 4.84 -5.91 0.35
N HIS A 61 5.35 -7.04 0.83
CA HIS A 61 6.75 -7.15 1.25
C HIS A 61 7.73 -7.19 0.08
N GLY A 62 7.34 -7.70 -1.09
CA GLY A 62 8.12 -7.64 -2.32
C GLY A 62 8.34 -6.20 -2.77
N GLY A 63 7.27 -5.39 -2.80
CA GLY A 63 7.35 -3.96 -3.12
C GLY A 63 8.21 -3.17 -2.13
N LEU A 64 8.19 -3.54 -0.83
CA LEU A 64 8.96 -2.89 0.22
C LEU A 64 10.45 -3.32 0.25
N LEU A 65 10.74 -4.60 0.02
CA LEU A 65 12.07 -5.20 0.26
C LEU A 65 12.90 -5.38 -1.01
N ALA A 66 12.34 -5.16 -2.20
CA ALA A 66 13.11 -5.25 -3.43
C ALA A 66 14.26 -4.23 -3.45
N ARG A 67 15.45 -4.73 -3.78
CA ARG A 67 16.66 -3.93 -3.96
C ARG A 67 16.65 -3.33 -5.35
N ARG A 68 16.33 -2.04 -5.46
CA ARG A 68 16.12 -1.34 -6.73
C ARG A 68 17.39 -1.29 -7.59
N GLU A 69 18.55 -1.34 -6.96
CA GLU A 69 19.86 -1.35 -7.62
C GLU A 69 20.24 -2.72 -8.20
N LEU A 70 19.49 -3.78 -7.87
CA LEU A 70 19.74 -5.14 -8.32
C LEU A 70 18.73 -5.52 -9.43
N PRO A 71 19.14 -5.58 -10.71
CA PRO A 71 18.23 -5.80 -11.83
C PRO A 71 17.38 -7.06 -11.72
N GLU A 72 17.91 -8.13 -11.12
CA GLU A 72 17.17 -9.39 -10.92
C GLU A 72 15.95 -9.22 -10.02
N HIS A 73 16.02 -8.35 -9.00
CA HIS A 73 14.87 -8.06 -8.14
C HIS A 73 13.80 -7.30 -8.91
N MET A 74 14.19 -6.34 -9.74
CA MET A 74 13.25 -5.54 -10.53
C MET A 74 12.54 -6.38 -11.59
N GLU A 75 13.24 -7.33 -12.23
CA GLU A 75 12.61 -8.27 -13.16
C GLU A 75 11.63 -9.19 -12.42
N THR A 76 12.02 -9.73 -11.25
CA THR A 76 11.12 -10.55 -10.43
C THR A 76 9.84 -9.81 -10.06
N LEU A 77 9.95 -8.54 -9.64
CA LEU A 77 8.77 -7.72 -9.33
C LEU A 77 7.86 -7.55 -10.55
N LYS A 78 8.44 -7.27 -11.71
CA LYS A 78 7.70 -7.09 -12.96
C LYS A 78 6.98 -8.38 -13.37
N GLU A 79 7.63 -9.53 -13.32
CA GLU A 79 7.04 -10.84 -13.64
C GLU A 79 5.85 -11.17 -12.72
N GLN A 80 5.95 -10.79 -11.44
CA GLN A 80 4.90 -11.04 -10.44
C GLN A 80 3.86 -9.90 -10.34
N ASN A 81 3.95 -8.87 -11.18
CA ASN A 81 3.07 -7.69 -11.16
C ASN A 81 3.06 -6.95 -9.81
N ILE A 82 4.23 -6.81 -9.18
CA ILE A 82 4.40 -6.10 -7.91
C ILE A 82 5.04 -4.74 -8.18
N THR A 83 4.39 -3.66 -7.75
CA THR A 83 4.95 -2.31 -7.82
C THR A 83 5.83 -2.02 -6.59
N PRO A 84 7.05 -1.46 -6.76
CA PRO A 84 7.86 -0.99 -5.63
C PRO A 84 7.15 0.08 -4.82
N ILE A 85 7.33 0.05 -3.48
CA ILE A 85 6.76 1.02 -2.52
C ILE A 85 7.84 1.99 -2.04
#